data_AF-A0A819Z3Z8-F1
#
_entry.id   AF-A0A819Z3Z8-F1
#
_cell.length_a   1.000
_cell.length_b   1.000
_cell.length_c   1.000
_cell.angle_alpha   90.00
_cell.angle_beta   90.00
_cell.angle_gamma   90.00
#
_symmetry.space_group_name_H-M   'P 1'
#
loop_
_entity.id
_entity.type
_entity.pdbx_description
1 polymer ?
#
loop_
_entity_poly.entity_id
_entity_poly.type
_entity_poly.pdbx_seq_one_letter_code
_entity_poly.pdbx_strand_id
1 'polypeptide(L)'
;MFYEIRFHVCTLFSACARVANGHAKEIGRKLLDQMPKHFHNNNVLLTSALNMLMKFGDVENAENIFQMMKKKDVIAYGAMMK
;
A
#
# COMPACT_ATOMS: atom_id res chain seq x y z
N MET A 1 -18.94 10.12 -1.10
CA MET A 1 -18.30 9.83 0.20
C MET A 1 -17.22 8.75 0.14
N PHE A 2 -17.48 7.52 -0.35
CA PHE A 2 -16.45 6.46 -0.39
C PHE A 2 -15.29 6.68 -1.39
N TYR A 3 -15.48 7.50 -2.43
CA TYR A 3 -14.43 7.75 -3.43
C TYR A 3 -13.33 8.70 -2.93
N GLU A 4 -13.65 9.72 -2.13
CA GLU A 4 -12.65 10.67 -1.63
C GLU A 4 -11.68 10.00 -0.64
N ILE A 5 -12.20 9.16 0.27
CA ILE A 5 -11.37 8.40 1.22
C ILE A 5 -10.33 7.53 0.49
N ARG A 6 -10.65 7.00 -0.69
CA ARG A 6 -9.70 6.18 -1.49
C ARG A 6 -8.51 6.98 -1.96
N PHE A 7 -8.73 8.21 -2.46
CA PHE A 7 -7.64 9.06 -2.93
C PHE A 7 -6.74 9.52 -1.77
N HIS A 8 -7.32 9.85 -0.62
CA HIS A 8 -6.56 10.26 0.56
C HIS A 8 -5.63 9.16 1.10
N VAL A 9 -6.05 7.89 1.05
CA VAL A 9 -5.20 6.77 1.49
C VAL A 9 -4.03 6.55 0.54
N CYS A 10 -4.25 6.59 -0.78
CA CYS A 10 -3.18 6.46 -1.77
C CYS A 10 -2.15 7.60 -1.66
N THR A 11 -2.60 8.83 -1.44
CA THR A 11 -1.69 9.98 -1.26
C THR A 11 -0.90 9.86 0.03
N LEU A 12 -1.51 9.36 1.11
CA LEU A 12 -0.80 9.14 2.37
C LEU A 12 0.28 8.06 2.22
N PHE A 13 -0.02 6.92 1.58
CA PHE A 13 1.00 5.90 1.30
C PHE A 13 2.14 6.44 0.43
N SER A 14 1.81 7.24 -0.58
CA SER A 14 2.81 7.88 -1.45
C SER A 14 3.68 8.87 -0.68
N ALA A 15 3.09 9.65 0.23
CA ALA A 15 3.82 10.57 1.10
C ALA A 15 4.73 9.80 2.08
N CYS A 16 4.23 8.74 2.73
CA CYS A 16 5.03 7.89 3.60
C CYS A 16 6.23 7.28 2.86
N ALA A 17 6.00 6.76 1.65
CA ALA A 17 7.06 6.20 0.80
C ALA A 17 8.13 7.23 0.43
N ARG A 18 7.75 8.51 0.23
CA ARG A 18 8.68 9.61 -0.08
C ARG A 18 9.47 10.09 1.13
N VAL A 19 8.84 10.16 2.30
CA VAL A 19 9.50 10.60 3.54
C VAL A 19 10.48 9.55 4.05
N ALA A 20 10.16 8.25 3.88
CA ALA A 20 11.06 7.13 4.10
C ALA A 20 11.77 7.12 5.48
N ASN A 21 11.08 7.51 6.55
CA ASN A 21 11.57 7.44 7.93
C ASN A 21 10.74 6.49 8.82
N GLY A 22 11.23 6.22 10.04
CA GLY A 22 10.56 5.30 10.96
C GLY A 22 9.13 5.70 11.33
N HIS A 23 8.86 7.00 11.47
CA HIS A 23 7.52 7.50 11.79
C HIS A 23 6.53 7.30 10.63
N ALA A 24 6.96 7.56 9.40
CA ALA A 24 6.19 7.32 8.19
C ALA A 24 5.87 5.83 8.00
N LYS A 25 6.79 4.93 8.37
CA LYS A 25 6.56 3.48 8.39
C LYS A 25 5.43 3.12 9.36
N GLU A 26 5.48 3.65 10.58
CA GLU A 26 4.47 3.38 11.61
C GLU A 26 3.08 3.88 11.19
N ILE A 27 2.98 5.09 10.65
CA ILE A 27 1.72 5.64 10.11
C ILE A 27 1.18 4.75 8.98
N GLY A 28 2.05 4.36 8.04
CA GLY A 28 1.66 3.50 6.92
C GLY A 28 1.13 2.14 7.37
N ARG A 29 1.76 1.51 8.37
CA ARG A 29 1.28 0.23 8.93
C ARG A 29 -0.05 0.39 9.66
N LYS A 30 -0.19 1.41 10.53
CA LYS A 30 -1.47 1.67 11.21
C LYS A 30 -2.61 1.90 10.23
N LEU A 31 -2.34 2.60 9.12
CA LEU A 31 -3.34 2.81 8.08
C LEU A 31 -3.74 1.50 7.41
N LEU A 32 -2.78 0.61 7.11
CA LEU A 32 -3.05 -0.72 6.57
C LEU A 32 -3.86 -1.59 7.53
N ASP A 33 -3.50 -1.60 8.82
CA ASP A 33 -4.20 -2.42 9.82
C ASP A 33 -5.65 -1.97 10.04
N GLN A 34 -5.91 -0.67 9.87
CA GLN A 34 -7.24 -0.07 10.00
C GLN A 34 -8.05 -0.10 8.69
N MET A 35 -7.46 -0.55 7.57
CA MET A 35 -8.15 -0.54 6.29
C MET A 35 -9.34 -1.51 6.28
N PRO A 36 -10.53 -1.05 5.86
CA PRO A 36 -11.67 -1.94 5.73
C PRO A 36 -11.45 -3.00 4.64
N LYS A 37 -11.93 -4.23 4.86
CA LYS A 37 -11.76 -5.37 3.94
C LYS A 37 -12.16 -5.09 2.47
N HIS A 38 -13.13 -4.20 2.24
CA HIS A 38 -13.55 -3.87 0.87
C HIS A 38 -12.48 -3.13 0.06
N PHE A 39 -11.53 -2.46 0.71
CA PHE A 39 -10.37 -1.83 0.06
C PHE A 39 -9.39 -2.86 -0.51
N HIS A 40 -9.42 -4.11 -0.04
CA HIS A 40 -8.57 -5.18 -0.56
C HIS A 40 -8.94 -5.61 -1.98
N ASN A 41 -10.03 -5.09 -2.55
CA ASN A 41 -10.37 -5.29 -3.96
C ASN A 41 -9.86 -4.15 -4.88
N ASN A 42 -9.20 -3.12 -4.32
CA ASN A 42 -8.74 -1.97 -5.10
C ASN A 42 -7.24 -2.10 -5.43
N ASN A 43 -6.95 -2.51 -6.68
CA ASN A 43 -5.58 -2.66 -7.16
C ASN A 43 -4.72 -1.41 -7.02
N VAL A 44 -5.26 -0.22 -7.30
CA VAL A 44 -4.50 1.03 -7.24
C VAL A 44 -4.03 1.28 -5.81
N LEU A 45 -4.95 1.10 -4.85
CA LEU A 45 -4.67 1.31 -3.45
C LEU A 45 -3.70 0.26 -2.89
N LEU A 46 -3.92 -1.02 -3.20
CA LEU A 46 -3.00 -2.09 -2.82
C LEU A 46 -1.60 -1.89 -3.42
N THR A 47 -1.50 -1.45 -4.67
CA THR A 47 -0.22 -1.14 -5.31
C THR A 47 0.50 0.04 -4.64
N SER A 48 -0.25 1.06 -4.21
CA SER A 48 0.34 2.17 -3.44
C SER A 48 0.86 1.72 -2.07
N ALA A 49 0.16 0.78 -1.41
CA ALA A 49 0.62 0.16 -0.18
C ALA A 49 1.88 -0.71 -0.40
N LEU A 50 1.91 -1.54 -1.46
CA LEU A 50 3.08 -2.33 -1.83
C LEU A 50 4.32 -1.45 -2.00
N ASN A 51 4.18 -0.36 -2.77
CA ASN A 51 5.28 0.56 -3.01
C ASN A 51 5.81 1.20 -1.72
N MET A 52 4.91 1.50 -0.77
CA MET A 52 5.27 2.03 0.54
C MET A 52 5.99 0.98 1.39
N LEU A 53 5.47 -0.25 1.47
CA LEU A 53 6.10 -1.34 2.22
C LEU A 53 7.48 -1.71 1.66
N MET A 54 7.61 -1.85 0.34
CA MET A 54 8.89 -2.14 -0.32
C MET A 54 9.95 -1.06 -0.05
N LYS A 55 9.54 0.22 -0.01
CA LYS A 55 10.48 1.32 0.35
C LYS A 55 10.96 1.27 1.79
N PHE A 56 10.18 0.67 2.70
CA PHE A 56 10.59 0.45 4.09
C PHE A 56 11.24 -0.93 4.33
N GLY A 57 11.53 -1.68 3.26
CA GLY A 57 12.10 -3.03 3.34
C GLY A 57 11.16 -4.06 3.98
N ASP A 58 9.86 -3.77 4.07
CA ASP A 58 8.87 -4.64 4.70
C ASP A 58 8.33 -5.66 3.68
N VAL A 59 9.25 -6.49 3.17
CA VAL A 59 9.01 -7.40 2.04
C VAL A 59 7.95 -8.45 2.38
N GLU A 60 7.96 -8.97 3.60
CA GLU A 60 7.00 -9.99 4.05
C GLU A 60 5.56 -9.47 3.97
N ASN A 61 5.30 -8.26 4.48
CA ASN A 61 3.96 -7.67 4.41
C ASN A 61 3.59 -7.27 2.98
N ALA A 62 4.57 -6.83 2.17
CA ALA A 62 4.33 -6.56 0.77
C ALA A 62 3.91 -7.83 0.02
N GLU A 63 4.60 -8.94 0.25
CA GLU A 63 4.26 -10.22 -0.37
C GLU A 63 2.86 -10.70 0.06
N ASN A 64 2.52 -10.60 1.34
CA ASN A 64 1.18 -10.95 1.84
C ASN A 64 0.07 -10.16 1.11
N ILE A 65 0.23 -8.84 0.97
CA ILE A 65 -0.71 -8.01 0.21
C ILE A 65 -0.76 -8.43 -1.25
N PHE A 66 0.39 -8.62 -1.88
CA PHE A 66 0.49 -8.99 -3.27
C PHE A 66 -0.23 -10.32 -3.54
N GLN A 67 -0.07 -11.32 -2.68
CA GLN A 67 -0.75 -12.60 -2.81
C GLN A 67 -2.28 -12.45 -2.68
N MET A 68 -2.76 -11.59 -1.77
CA MET A 68 -4.19 -11.31 -1.58
C MET A 68 -4.84 -10.57 -2.77
N MET A 69 -4.06 -9.93 -3.66
CA MET A 69 -4.62 -9.23 -4.82
C MET A 69 -5.31 -10.22 -5.78
N LYS A 70 -6.60 -9.97 -6.04
CA LYS A 70 -7.41 -10.77 -6.98
C LYS A 70 -6.88 -10.72 -8.41
N LYS A 71 -6.40 -9.57 -8.86
CA LYS A 71 -5.80 -9.37 -10.18
C LYS A 71 -4.46 -8.68 -9.99
N LYS A 72 -3.38 -9.26 -10.48
CA LYS A 72 -2.05 -8.66 -10.45
C LYS A 72 -1.79 -8.08 -11.84
N ASP A 73 -1.59 -6.78 -11.92
CA ASP A 73 -1.25 -6.09 -13.17
C ASP A 73 0.24 -5.75 -13.19
N VAL A 74 0.74 -5.28 -14.34
CA VAL A 74 2.15 -4.93 -14.54
C VAL A 74 2.66 -3.94 -13.49
N ILE A 75 1.78 -3.05 -12.99
CA ILE A 75 2.14 -2.06 -11.99
C ILE A 75 2.38 -2.75 -10.63
N ALA A 76 1.51 -3.69 -10.24
CA ALA A 76 1.68 -4.48 -9.02
C ALA A 76 2.96 -5.33 -9.04
N TYR A 77 3.27 -6.00 -10.17
CA TYR A 77 4.54 -6.72 -10.33
C TYR A 77 5.74 -5.79 -10.24
N GLY A 78 5.70 -4.64 -10.93
CA GLY A 78 6.75 -3.64 -10.88
C GLY A 78 6.95 -3.06 -9.48
N ALA A 79 5.91 -2.97 -8.66
CA ALA A 79 6.01 -2.53 -7.27
C ALA A 79 6.79 -3.52 -6.39
N MET A 80 6.65 -4.83 -6.61
CA MET A 80 7.38 -5.87 -5.86
C MET A 80 8.87 -5.98 -6.21
N MET A 81 9.31 -5.37 -7.32
CA MET A 81 10.70 -5.41 -7.79
C MET A 81 11.51 -4.16 -7.38
N LYS A 82 10.96 -3.29 -6.52
CA LYS A 82 11.52 -1.99 -6.13
C LYS A 82 12.38 -1.99 -4.86
#